data_AF-A0A258BTR2-F1
#
_entry.id   AF-A0A258BTR2-F1
#
_cell.length_a   1.000
_cell.length_b   1.000
_cell.length_c   1.000
_cell.angle_alpha   90.00
_cell.angle_beta   90.00
_cell.angle_gamma   90.00
#
_symmetry.space_group_name_H-M   'P 1'
#
loop_
_entity.id
_entity.type
_entity.pdbx_description
1 polymer ?
#
loop_
_entity_poly.entity_id
_entity_poly.type
_entity_poly.pdbx_seq_one_letter_code
_entity_poly.pdbx_strand_id
1 'polypeptide(L)'
;MPPIRNLILVLGDQLTPEITSLATGDPARDLVLMAELDDEARSVRHHKKKIAFLFSAMRHFAGELRGRGWTVEYVTLEAGHNRGSFTAQLGDSIARHRPQRVVVTEAGEWRVRQMQASWSERFGLPVDILPGPAGGRWNFDAENRKPAKADLFLPRPPSFEPDAVTQEVLALVEARFGGHFGDRAPFGFAVTRADAEAAFDSFVARALPKFGDYQDAMRTGEPFLHHAVIAQYLNCGLLDPLRVCRRVEIEWRAGRVPLNAAEGFIRQVIGWREYVRGIYWLKMPGYARANFLGHTRALPGFYWTGETAMACVRAAVT
;
A
#
# COMPACT_ATOMS: atom_id res chain seq x y z
N MET A 1 -3.70 31.29 -18.08
CA MET A 1 -3.48 29.92 -18.61
C MET A 1 -4.83 29.39 -19.10
N PRO A 2 -4.88 28.62 -20.19
CA PRO A 2 -6.12 27.94 -20.58
C PRO A 2 -6.62 27.05 -19.43
N PRO A 3 -7.95 26.87 -19.29
CA PRO A 3 -8.51 25.99 -18.26
C PRO A 3 -8.00 24.56 -18.44
N ILE A 4 -7.65 23.93 -17.33
CA ILE A 4 -7.16 22.54 -17.31
C ILE A 4 -8.33 21.63 -17.74
N ARG A 5 -8.05 20.62 -18.58
CA ARG A 5 -9.10 19.70 -19.03
C ARG A 5 -9.59 18.86 -17.85
N ASN A 6 -8.71 18.05 -17.25
CA ASN A 6 -9.04 17.24 -16.08
C ASN A 6 -8.16 17.61 -14.87
N LEU A 7 -8.77 17.60 -13.68
CA LEU A 7 -8.05 17.48 -12.42
C LEU A 7 -8.06 16.00 -11.99
N ILE A 8 -6.92 15.33 -12.08
CA ILE A 8 -6.78 13.90 -11.79
C ILE A 8 -6.30 13.73 -10.35
N LEU A 9 -7.15 13.18 -9.48
CA LEU A 9 -6.75 12.85 -8.11
C LEU A 9 -6.10 11.46 -8.08
N VAL A 10 -4.92 11.36 -7.46
CA VAL A 10 -4.23 10.09 -7.17
C VAL A 10 -4.05 9.94 -5.66
N LEU A 11 -4.54 8.83 -5.12
CA LEU A 11 -4.47 8.52 -3.68
C LEU A 11 -3.14 7.85 -3.30
N GLY A 12 -2.82 7.86 -2.01
CA GLY A 12 -1.57 7.28 -1.49
C GLY A 12 -1.43 5.75 -1.67
N ASP A 13 -2.52 5.06 -2.00
CA ASP A 13 -2.56 3.63 -2.31
C ASP A 13 -2.65 3.33 -3.83
N GLN A 14 -2.52 4.36 -4.67
CA GLN A 14 -2.71 4.29 -6.13
C GLN A 14 -1.45 4.69 -6.92
N LEU A 15 -0.26 4.44 -6.36
CA LEU A 15 1.04 4.87 -6.88
C LEU A 15 1.52 4.01 -8.06
N THR A 16 0.70 3.93 -9.10
CA THR A 16 1.00 3.21 -10.34
C THR A 16 0.75 4.12 -11.57
N PRO A 17 1.71 4.27 -12.51
CA PRO A 17 1.55 5.11 -13.69
C PRO A 17 0.39 4.68 -14.58
N GLU A 18 0.06 3.39 -14.55
CA GLU A 18 -1.02 2.77 -15.32
C GLU A 18 -2.37 2.78 -14.57
N ILE A 19 -2.48 3.49 -13.43
CA ILE A 19 -3.76 3.60 -12.72
C ILE A 19 -4.82 4.21 -13.65
N THR A 20 -6.06 3.72 -13.58
CA THR A 20 -7.08 4.04 -14.59
C THR A 20 -7.35 5.54 -14.78
N SER A 21 -7.22 6.34 -13.72
CA SER A 21 -7.34 7.81 -13.79
C SER A 21 -6.20 8.48 -14.56
N LEU A 22 -4.97 7.95 -14.50
CA LEU A 22 -3.85 8.44 -15.31
C LEU A 22 -3.87 7.86 -16.73
N ALA A 23 -4.24 6.58 -16.89
CA ALA A 23 -4.30 5.90 -18.18
C ALA A 23 -5.30 6.54 -19.17
N THR A 24 -6.31 7.23 -18.66
CA THR A 24 -7.31 7.96 -19.46
C THR A 24 -6.99 9.46 -19.60
N GLY A 25 -5.95 9.95 -18.93
CA GLY A 25 -5.56 11.36 -18.94
C GLY A 25 -4.58 11.74 -20.06
N ASP A 26 -4.33 13.03 -20.18
CA ASP A 26 -3.42 13.64 -21.16
C ASP A 26 -2.45 14.58 -20.43
N PRO A 27 -1.15 14.23 -20.30
CA PRO A 27 -0.16 15.03 -19.58
C PRO A 27 -0.02 16.47 -20.08
N ALA A 28 -0.37 16.74 -21.34
CA ALA A 28 -0.28 18.09 -21.92
C ALA A 28 -1.47 18.99 -21.54
N ARG A 29 -2.55 18.42 -21.00
CA ARG A 29 -3.83 19.13 -20.78
C ARG A 29 -4.41 18.96 -19.38
N ASP A 30 -3.94 17.97 -18.63
CA ASP A 30 -4.47 17.59 -17.33
C ASP A 30 -3.48 17.92 -16.20
N LEU A 31 -4.03 18.08 -14.99
CA LEU A 31 -3.27 18.31 -13.76
C LEU A 31 -3.49 17.14 -12.81
N VAL A 32 -2.41 16.57 -12.31
CA VAL A 32 -2.46 15.57 -11.24
C VAL A 32 -2.44 16.27 -9.89
N LEU A 33 -3.36 15.92 -9.00
CA LEU A 33 -3.39 16.32 -7.60
C LEU A 33 -3.01 15.12 -6.72
N MET A 34 -2.04 15.33 -5.85
CA MET A 34 -1.67 14.42 -4.76
C MET A 34 -1.50 15.23 -3.48
N ALA A 35 -1.94 14.70 -2.34
CA ALA A 35 -1.89 15.42 -1.07
C ALA A 35 -1.63 14.52 0.13
N GLU A 36 -0.73 14.95 1.01
CA GLU A 36 -0.52 14.39 2.35
C GLU A 36 -1.53 15.04 3.30
N LEU A 37 -2.43 14.26 3.91
CA LEU A 37 -3.59 14.81 4.63
C LEU A 37 -3.67 14.29 6.06
N ASP A 38 -3.90 15.21 7.02
CA ASP A 38 -4.03 14.88 8.45
C ASP A 38 -5.19 13.93 8.71
N ASP A 39 -6.35 14.11 8.05
CA ASP A 39 -7.51 13.23 8.23
C ASP A 39 -7.19 11.77 7.92
N GLU A 40 -6.37 11.54 6.90
CA GLU A 40 -5.97 10.18 6.50
C GLU A 40 -4.88 9.62 7.42
N ALA A 41 -3.92 10.46 7.81
CA ALA A 41 -2.84 10.09 8.73
C ALA A 41 -3.30 9.93 10.20
N ARG A 42 -4.52 10.38 10.54
CA ARG A 42 -5.09 10.30 11.89
C ARG A 42 -6.42 9.54 11.98
N SER A 43 -6.94 9.06 10.85
CA SER A 43 -8.15 8.22 10.81
C SER A 43 -8.08 7.02 11.77
N VAL A 44 -6.88 6.48 11.94
CA VAL A 44 -6.46 5.64 13.05
C VAL A 44 -5.06 6.04 13.48
N ARG A 45 -4.61 5.57 14.65
CA ARG A 45 -3.22 5.79 15.11
C ARG A 45 -2.25 4.87 14.37
N HIS A 46 -1.97 5.18 13.10
CA HIS A 46 -1.09 4.40 12.23
C HIS A 46 0.33 4.31 12.82
N HIS A 47 1.00 3.20 12.54
CA HIS A 47 2.41 3.03 12.88
C HIS A 47 3.28 4.10 12.19
N LYS A 48 4.28 4.66 12.89
CA LYS A 48 5.17 5.72 12.36
C LYS A 48 5.79 5.36 10.99
N LYS A 49 6.42 4.18 10.88
CA LYS A 49 6.94 3.64 9.60
C LYS A 49 5.92 3.57 8.47
N LYS A 50 4.63 3.30 8.74
CA LYS A 50 3.59 3.27 7.69
C LYS A 50 3.36 4.67 7.10
N ILE A 51 3.26 5.68 7.96
CA ILE A 51 3.11 7.08 7.53
C ILE A 51 4.34 7.49 6.73
N ALA A 52 5.54 7.22 7.26
CA ALA A 52 6.79 7.56 6.60
C ALA A 52 6.94 6.88 5.22
N PHE A 53 6.60 5.60 5.13
CA PHE A 53 6.59 4.85 3.87
C PHE A 53 5.64 5.47 2.85
N LEU A 54 4.38 5.70 3.22
CA LEU A 54 3.38 6.22 2.28
C LEU A 54 3.74 7.64 1.80
N PHE A 55 4.11 8.55 2.71
CA PHE A 55 4.48 9.91 2.31
C PHE A 55 5.74 9.93 1.46
N SER A 56 6.78 9.14 1.81
CA SER A 56 7.97 9.06 0.97
C SER A 56 7.64 8.49 -0.41
N ALA A 57 6.88 7.39 -0.49
CA ALA A 57 6.47 6.79 -1.75
C ALA A 57 5.62 7.74 -2.61
N MET A 58 4.72 8.51 -1.99
CA MET A 58 3.92 9.53 -2.68
C MET A 58 4.79 10.67 -3.25
N ARG A 59 5.77 11.17 -2.49
CA ARG A 59 6.71 12.21 -2.97
C ARG A 59 7.55 11.71 -4.15
N HIS A 60 8.07 10.49 -4.06
CA HIS A 60 8.82 9.85 -5.13
C HIS A 60 7.95 9.62 -6.37
N PHE A 61 6.73 9.13 -6.19
CA PHE A 61 5.79 8.91 -7.29
C PHE A 61 5.41 10.23 -7.98
N ALA A 62 5.23 11.33 -7.24
CA ALA A 62 5.02 12.64 -7.83
C ALA A 62 6.21 13.10 -8.68
N GLY A 63 7.45 12.81 -8.23
CA GLY A 63 8.67 12.99 -9.02
C GLY A 63 8.69 12.13 -10.29
N GLU A 64 8.31 10.86 -10.18
CA GLU A 64 8.18 9.92 -11.31
C GLU A 64 7.19 10.46 -12.36
N LEU A 65 6.01 10.92 -11.93
CA LEU A 65 5.00 11.49 -12.83
C LEU A 65 5.49 12.76 -13.54
N ARG A 66 6.18 13.66 -12.83
CA ARG A 66 6.80 14.84 -13.45
C ARG A 66 7.84 14.46 -14.50
N GLY A 67 8.67 13.45 -14.21
CA GLY A 67 9.63 12.90 -15.17
C GLY A 67 8.96 12.30 -16.43
N ARG A 68 7.71 11.83 -16.31
CA ARG A 68 6.87 11.34 -17.41
C ARG A 68 6.08 12.45 -18.12
N GLY A 69 6.31 13.72 -17.79
CA GLY A 69 5.68 14.88 -18.45
C GLY A 69 4.35 15.33 -17.84
N TRP A 70 3.92 14.77 -16.71
CA TRP A 70 2.72 15.24 -16.02
C TRP A 70 2.97 16.57 -15.31
N THR A 71 1.98 17.46 -15.38
CA THR A 71 1.88 18.55 -14.41
C THR A 71 1.32 17.99 -13.10
N VAL A 72 2.07 18.12 -11.99
CA VAL A 72 1.69 17.56 -10.69
C VAL A 72 1.67 18.63 -9.61
N GLU A 73 0.46 18.92 -9.12
CA GLU A 73 0.25 19.61 -7.85
C GLU A 73 0.42 18.60 -6.71
N TYR A 74 1.53 18.73 -5.98
CA TYR A 74 1.79 17.92 -4.78
C TYR A 74 1.69 18.79 -3.54
N VAL A 75 0.75 18.46 -2.66
CA VAL A 75 0.47 19.20 -1.42
C VAL A 75 1.08 18.43 -0.25
N THR A 76 2.20 18.92 0.28
CA THR A 76 2.84 18.34 1.48
C THR A 76 2.00 18.63 2.73
N LEU A 77 2.20 17.84 3.78
CA LEU A 77 1.44 17.98 5.04
C LEU A 77 1.61 19.37 5.67
N GLU A 78 2.75 20.01 5.43
CA GLU A 78 3.10 21.32 6.00
C GLU A 78 2.84 22.50 5.07
N ALA A 79 2.34 22.24 3.86
CA ALA A 79 2.03 23.31 2.91
C ALA A 79 0.95 24.25 3.47
N GLY A 80 1.15 25.56 3.37
CA GLY A 80 0.18 26.56 3.88
C GLY A 80 -1.19 26.52 3.20
N HIS A 81 -1.28 25.94 2.00
CA HIS A 81 -2.54 25.68 1.30
C HIS A 81 -3.10 24.27 1.53
N ASN A 82 -2.51 23.47 2.41
CA ASN A 82 -3.05 22.15 2.77
C ASN A 82 -4.35 22.33 3.56
N ARG A 83 -5.42 21.66 3.12
CA ARG A 83 -6.75 21.76 3.73
C ARG A 83 -7.12 20.58 4.63
N GLY A 84 -6.18 19.66 4.89
CA GLY A 84 -6.30 18.59 5.88
C GLY A 84 -7.16 17.38 5.50
N SER A 85 -8.06 17.52 4.52
CA SER A 85 -8.95 16.45 4.04
C SER A 85 -9.04 16.38 2.52
N PHE A 86 -9.39 15.21 1.97
CA PHE A 86 -9.53 15.03 0.51
C PHE A 86 -10.53 16.02 -0.08
N THR A 87 -11.70 16.14 0.55
CA THR A 87 -12.77 16.97 0.00
C THR A 87 -12.43 18.45 0.07
N ALA A 88 -11.79 18.91 1.16
CA ALA A 88 -11.39 20.32 1.25
C ALA A 88 -10.23 20.63 0.29
N GLN A 89 -9.25 19.74 0.15
CA GLN A 89 -8.12 19.95 -0.75
C GLN A 89 -8.54 19.92 -2.22
N LEU A 90 -9.43 18.99 -2.59
CA LEU A 90 -9.99 18.92 -3.94
C LEU A 90 -10.78 20.20 -4.26
N GLY A 91 -11.60 20.69 -3.32
CA GLY A 91 -12.33 21.95 -3.50
C GLY A 91 -11.42 23.16 -3.70
N ASP A 92 -10.34 23.28 -2.93
CA ASP A 92 -9.33 24.34 -3.09
C ASP A 92 -8.67 24.29 -4.47
N SER A 93 -8.32 23.08 -4.93
CA SER A 93 -7.69 22.86 -6.24
C SER A 93 -8.65 23.16 -7.40
N ILE A 94 -9.93 22.77 -7.27
CA ILE A 94 -10.99 23.12 -8.24
C ILE A 94 -11.14 24.64 -8.33
N ALA A 95 -11.18 25.36 -7.20
CA ALA A 95 -11.32 26.81 -7.19
C ALA A 95 -10.15 27.53 -7.88
N ARG A 96 -8.91 27.04 -7.67
CA ARG A 96 -7.70 27.61 -8.29
C ARG A 96 -7.58 27.31 -9.78
N HIS A 97 -7.82 26.05 -10.17
CA HIS A 97 -7.50 25.57 -11.51
C HIS A 97 -8.68 25.54 -12.48
N ARG A 98 -9.91 25.60 -11.95
CA ARG A 98 -11.17 25.59 -12.72
C ARG A 98 -11.18 24.49 -13.81
N PRO A 99 -10.96 23.22 -13.43
CA PRO A 99 -10.94 22.12 -14.40
C PRO A 99 -12.33 21.91 -15.01
N GLN A 100 -12.39 21.27 -16.18
CA GLN A 100 -13.68 20.90 -16.79
C GLN A 100 -14.35 19.72 -16.09
N ARG A 101 -13.55 18.85 -15.44
CA ARG A 101 -14.01 17.72 -14.62
C ARG A 101 -12.91 17.24 -13.67
N VAL A 102 -13.31 16.44 -12.69
CA VAL A 102 -12.39 15.64 -11.86
C VAL A 102 -12.39 14.20 -12.37
N VAL A 103 -11.23 13.57 -12.38
CA VAL A 103 -11.08 12.13 -12.69
C VAL A 103 -10.35 11.46 -11.54
N VAL A 104 -10.86 10.33 -11.07
CA VAL A 104 -10.28 9.60 -9.93
C VAL A 104 -10.53 8.09 -10.07
N THR A 105 -9.58 7.27 -9.66
CA THR A 105 -9.82 5.82 -9.53
C THR A 105 -10.53 5.55 -8.21
N GLU A 106 -11.49 4.63 -8.19
CA GLU A 106 -12.24 4.27 -6.99
C GLU A 106 -11.31 3.99 -5.79
N ALA A 107 -11.66 4.53 -4.62
CA ALA A 107 -10.86 4.36 -3.41
C ALA A 107 -10.94 2.93 -2.85
N GLY A 108 -9.86 2.45 -2.21
CA GLY A 108 -9.81 1.14 -1.56
C GLY A 108 -10.58 1.04 -0.24
N GLU A 109 -10.99 2.16 0.35
CA GLU A 109 -11.77 2.21 1.59
C GLU A 109 -13.18 2.75 1.37
N TRP A 110 -14.17 2.10 1.99
CA TRP A 110 -15.58 2.48 1.90
C TRP A 110 -15.83 3.94 2.32
N ARG A 111 -15.18 4.42 3.39
CA ARG A 111 -15.26 5.81 3.86
C ARG A 111 -14.87 6.80 2.76
N VAL A 112 -13.74 6.56 2.09
CA VAL A 112 -13.25 7.44 1.02
C VAL A 112 -14.12 7.31 -0.24
N ARG A 113 -14.62 6.10 -0.54
CA ARG A 113 -15.57 5.87 -1.65
C ARG A 113 -16.87 6.67 -1.49
N GLN A 114 -17.37 6.81 -0.26
CA GLN A 114 -18.52 7.66 0.03
C GLN A 114 -18.21 9.14 -0.19
N MET A 115 -17.01 9.60 0.20
CA MET A 115 -16.59 10.98 -0.09
C MET A 115 -16.57 11.22 -1.60
N GLN A 116 -15.95 10.31 -2.37
CA GLN A 116 -15.90 10.38 -3.84
C GLN A 116 -17.30 10.52 -4.45
N ALA A 117 -18.27 9.72 -3.98
CA ALA A 117 -19.65 9.75 -4.48
C ALA A 117 -20.36 11.09 -4.25
N SER A 118 -19.97 11.86 -3.23
CA SER A 118 -20.57 13.16 -2.92
C SER A 118 -20.01 14.33 -3.74
N TRP A 119 -18.84 14.16 -4.37
CA TRP A 119 -18.09 15.29 -4.94
C TRP A 119 -18.77 15.97 -6.11
N SER A 120 -19.47 15.24 -6.98
CA SER A 120 -20.08 15.86 -8.17
C SER A 120 -21.18 16.85 -7.79
N GLU A 121 -22.08 16.46 -6.88
CA GLU A 121 -23.09 17.35 -6.31
C GLU A 121 -22.44 18.50 -5.54
N ARG A 122 -21.47 18.17 -4.66
CA ARG A 122 -20.83 19.15 -3.78
C ARG A 122 -20.11 20.27 -4.53
N PHE A 123 -19.48 19.97 -5.67
CA PHE A 123 -18.71 20.95 -6.43
C PHE A 123 -19.44 21.48 -7.67
N GLY A 124 -20.61 20.94 -8.00
CA GLY A 124 -21.33 21.31 -9.23
C GLY A 124 -20.53 21.03 -10.50
N LEU A 125 -19.67 20.00 -10.47
CA LEU A 125 -18.71 19.66 -11.52
C LEU A 125 -18.77 18.16 -11.81
N PRO A 126 -18.61 17.70 -13.07
CA PRO A 126 -18.50 16.28 -13.37
C PRO A 126 -17.32 15.63 -12.62
N VAL A 127 -17.56 14.46 -12.02
CA VAL A 127 -16.55 13.64 -11.35
C VAL A 127 -16.62 12.23 -11.92
N ASP A 128 -15.61 11.86 -12.72
CA ASP A 128 -15.49 10.53 -13.30
C ASP A 128 -14.77 9.61 -12.31
N ILE A 129 -15.50 8.66 -11.72
CA ILE A 129 -14.94 7.65 -10.79
C ILE A 129 -14.74 6.35 -11.58
N LEU A 130 -13.49 6.02 -11.86
CA LEU A 130 -13.09 4.88 -12.69
C LEU A 130 -12.85 3.60 -11.86
N PRO A 131 -13.12 2.41 -12.40
CA PRO A 131 -12.96 1.13 -11.68
C PRO A 131 -11.47 0.78 -11.44
N GLY A 132 -11.18 0.02 -10.38
CA GLY A 132 -9.85 -0.57 -10.17
C GLY A 132 -9.59 -1.83 -11.02
N PRO A 133 -8.34 -2.32 -11.13
CA PRO A 133 -7.99 -3.54 -11.87
C PRO A 133 -8.59 -4.82 -11.23
N ALA A 134 -8.90 -5.86 -12.03
CA ALA A 134 -9.62 -7.08 -11.63
C ALA A 134 -8.87 -8.42 -11.91
N GLY A 135 -9.10 -9.49 -11.12
CA GLY A 135 -8.61 -10.87 -11.41
C GLY A 135 -9.13 -12.02 -10.49
N GLY A 136 -9.30 -13.26 -11.00
CA GLY A 136 -10.00 -14.41 -10.37
C GLY A 136 -9.20 -15.73 -10.15
N ARG A 137 -9.85 -16.70 -9.44
CA ARG A 137 -9.42 -17.91 -8.65
C ARG A 137 -8.47 -18.99 -9.25
N TRP A 138 -7.72 -19.75 -8.39
CA TRP A 138 -7.50 -21.26 -8.26
C TRP A 138 -6.68 -21.63 -6.97
N ASN A 139 -6.68 -22.89 -6.43
CA ASN A 139 -6.09 -23.30 -5.11
C ASN A 139 -5.41 -24.71 -5.00
N PHE A 140 -4.24 -24.84 -4.32
CA PHE A 140 -3.57 -26.08 -3.85
C PHE A 140 -2.91 -25.97 -2.42
N ASP A 141 -3.68 -26.19 -1.34
CA ASP A 141 -3.23 -25.90 0.05
C ASP A 141 -2.48 -27.03 0.80
N ALA A 142 -2.54 -28.29 0.37
CA ALA A 142 -2.19 -29.43 1.23
C ALA A 142 -0.67 -29.71 1.42
N GLU A 143 0.22 -29.14 0.60
CA GLU A 143 1.65 -29.50 0.56
C GLU A 143 2.59 -28.57 1.38
N ASN A 144 2.08 -27.52 2.03
CA ASN A 144 2.89 -26.40 2.56
C ASN A 144 3.15 -26.41 4.08
N ARG A 145 3.39 -27.58 4.70
CA ARG A 145 3.48 -27.71 6.18
C ARG A 145 4.80 -28.28 6.70
N LYS A 146 5.97 -27.75 6.29
CA LYS A 146 7.26 -28.20 6.87
C LYS A 146 7.72 -27.27 8.00
N PRO A 147 8.29 -27.81 9.09
CA PRO A 147 8.90 -26.99 10.15
C PRO A 147 10.24 -26.39 9.69
N ALA A 148 10.55 -25.15 10.11
CA ALA A 148 11.81 -24.47 9.81
C ALA A 148 12.98 -24.96 10.69
N LYS A 149 14.14 -25.23 10.07
CA LYS A 149 15.40 -25.58 10.77
C LYS A 149 16.29 -24.34 10.94
N ALA A 150 17.25 -24.41 11.85
CA ALA A 150 18.27 -23.38 12.00
C ALA A 150 19.20 -23.38 10.77
N ASP A 151 19.27 -22.26 10.06
CA ASP A 151 20.13 -22.11 8.88
C ASP A 151 20.80 -20.74 8.94
N LEU A 152 22.13 -20.70 8.83
CA LEU A 152 22.93 -19.47 8.79
C LEU A 152 22.70 -18.68 7.49
N PHE A 153 22.06 -19.30 6.48
CA PHE A 153 21.83 -18.74 5.16
C PHE A 153 20.37 -18.40 4.88
N LEU A 154 19.55 -18.16 5.91
CA LEU A 154 18.18 -17.70 5.72
C LEU A 154 18.16 -16.39 4.90
N PRO A 155 17.30 -16.30 3.88
CA PRO A 155 17.23 -15.10 3.06
C PRO A 155 16.74 -13.93 3.91
N ARG A 156 17.37 -12.77 3.73
CA ARG A 156 16.89 -11.51 4.30
C ARG A 156 16.33 -10.63 3.19
N PRO A 157 15.16 -10.00 3.38
CA PRO A 157 14.71 -8.96 2.47
C PRO A 157 15.78 -7.86 2.37
N PRO A 158 16.00 -7.29 1.19
CA PRO A 158 16.89 -6.15 1.07
C PRO A 158 16.35 -4.97 1.88
N SER A 159 17.28 -4.19 2.43
CA SER A 159 17.00 -2.93 3.12
C SER A 159 17.49 -1.80 2.24
N PHE A 160 16.66 -0.76 2.08
CA PHE A 160 16.98 0.41 1.26
C PHE A 160 17.27 1.59 2.19
N GLU A 161 18.46 2.17 2.06
CA GLU A 161 18.84 3.32 2.88
C GLU A 161 17.96 4.53 2.56
N PRO A 162 17.45 5.25 3.58
CA PRO A 162 16.66 6.45 3.37
C PRO A 162 17.43 7.52 2.59
N ASP A 163 16.91 7.88 1.42
CA ASP A 163 17.40 8.99 0.62
C ASP A 163 16.99 10.36 1.21
N ALA A 164 17.38 11.46 0.58
CA ALA A 164 17.10 12.81 1.09
C ALA A 164 15.60 13.05 1.31
N VAL A 165 14.75 12.65 0.35
CA VAL A 165 13.29 12.80 0.46
C VAL A 165 12.76 11.98 1.63
N THR A 166 13.22 10.74 1.79
CA THR A 166 12.78 9.87 2.89
C THR A 166 13.26 10.39 4.25
N GLN A 167 14.46 10.95 4.34
CA GLN A 167 14.97 11.54 5.58
C GLN A 167 14.13 12.76 6.01
N GLU A 168 13.74 13.63 5.08
CA GLU A 168 12.82 14.73 5.36
C GLU A 168 11.47 14.23 5.88
N VAL A 169 10.91 13.19 5.25
CA VAL A 169 9.65 12.57 5.70
C VAL A 169 9.80 11.95 7.08
N LEU A 170 10.91 11.28 7.38
CA LEU A 170 11.16 10.70 8.71
C LEU A 170 11.22 11.78 9.80
N ALA A 171 11.82 12.93 9.51
CA ALA A 171 11.84 14.08 10.42
C ALA A 171 10.43 14.65 10.63
N LEU A 172 9.67 14.83 9.54
CA LEU A 172 8.27 15.25 9.58
C LEU A 172 7.42 14.32 10.46
N VAL A 173 7.57 13.01 10.26
CA VAL A 173 6.78 12.01 11.00
C VAL A 173 7.09 12.03 12.48
N GLU A 174 8.36 12.23 12.86
CA GLU A 174 8.72 12.39 14.26
C GLU A 174 8.10 13.65 14.87
N ALA A 175 8.16 14.78 14.16
CA ALA A 175 7.61 16.04 14.64
C ALA A 175 6.07 16.01 14.79
N ARG A 176 5.36 15.38 13.85
CA ARG A 176 3.87 15.42 13.79
C ARG A 176 3.19 14.20 14.42
N PHE A 177 3.88 13.07 14.46
CA PHE A 177 3.36 11.77 14.87
C PHE A 177 4.31 11.02 15.82
N GLY A 178 5.24 11.72 16.50
CA GLY A 178 6.15 11.12 17.48
C GLY A 178 5.44 10.37 18.62
N GLY A 179 4.18 10.73 18.91
CA GLY A 179 3.33 9.99 19.84
C GLY A 179 2.63 8.75 19.26
N HIS A 180 2.79 8.39 17.98
CA HIS A 180 2.14 7.19 17.41
C HIS A 180 2.84 5.88 17.79
N PHE A 181 2.16 4.75 17.57
CA PHE A 181 2.69 3.42 17.83
C PHE A 181 3.89 3.09 16.92
N GLY A 182 4.83 2.31 17.46
CA GLY A 182 5.96 1.73 16.74
C GLY A 182 7.14 2.66 16.54
N ASP A 183 8.30 2.06 16.30
CA ASP A 183 9.57 2.79 16.14
C ASP A 183 9.68 3.47 14.77
N ARG A 184 10.46 4.54 14.68
CA ARG A 184 10.78 5.19 13.40
C ARG A 184 11.95 4.53 12.67
N ALA A 185 12.87 3.90 13.40
CA ALA A 185 14.13 3.35 12.91
C ALA A 185 14.33 1.89 13.37
N PRO A 186 15.16 1.09 12.68
CA PRO A 186 15.67 1.34 11.33
C PRO A 186 14.53 1.39 10.31
N PHE A 187 14.68 2.22 9.27
CA PHE A 187 13.75 2.34 8.15
C PHE A 187 14.43 1.79 6.90
N GLY A 188 13.89 0.72 6.33
CA GLY A 188 14.50 0.01 5.20
C GLY A 188 13.52 -0.35 4.08
N PHE A 189 12.35 0.29 4.03
CA PHE A 189 11.35 0.03 3.00
C PHE A 189 11.76 0.66 1.66
N ALA A 190 11.50 -0.04 0.56
CA ALA A 190 11.55 0.56 -0.77
C ALA A 190 10.46 1.63 -0.90
N VAL A 191 10.83 2.84 -1.31
CA VAL A 191 9.90 3.96 -1.54
C VAL A 191 9.78 4.33 -3.01
N THR A 192 10.56 3.66 -3.87
CA THR A 192 10.50 3.79 -5.33
C THR A 192 10.03 2.49 -5.96
N ARG A 193 9.50 2.57 -7.19
CA ARG A 193 9.14 1.37 -7.97
C ARG A 193 10.35 0.47 -8.23
N ALA A 194 11.47 1.06 -8.61
CA ALA A 194 12.70 0.33 -8.89
C ALA A 194 13.18 -0.47 -7.67
N ASP A 195 13.17 0.13 -6.48
CA ASP A 195 13.54 -0.56 -5.25
C ASP A 195 12.53 -1.66 -4.88
N ALA A 196 11.23 -1.42 -5.10
CA ALA A 196 10.20 -2.43 -4.84
C ALA A 196 10.33 -3.64 -5.78
N GLU A 197 10.66 -3.40 -7.06
CA GLU A 197 10.98 -4.43 -8.05
C GLU A 197 12.25 -5.19 -7.66
N ALA A 198 13.31 -4.49 -7.22
CA ALA A 198 14.53 -5.12 -6.71
C ALA A 198 14.28 -5.98 -5.45
N ALA A 199 13.39 -5.52 -4.56
CA ALA A 199 12.97 -6.30 -3.39
C ALA A 199 12.27 -7.59 -3.79
N PHE A 200 11.37 -7.51 -4.77
CA PHE A 200 10.68 -8.68 -5.30
C PHE A 200 11.63 -9.64 -6.05
N ASP A 201 12.55 -9.13 -6.87
CA ASP A 201 13.53 -9.96 -7.56
C ASP A 201 14.46 -10.70 -6.59
N SER A 202 14.85 -10.05 -5.47
CA SER A 202 15.60 -10.71 -4.40
C SER A 202 14.80 -11.85 -3.76
N PHE A 203 13.51 -11.65 -3.49
CA PHE A 203 12.62 -12.72 -3.01
C PHE A 203 12.56 -13.88 -4.01
N VAL A 204 12.33 -13.59 -5.28
CA VAL A 204 12.24 -14.58 -6.36
C VAL A 204 13.52 -15.43 -6.44
N ALA A 205 14.68 -14.79 -6.34
CA ALA A 205 15.97 -15.48 -6.42
C ALA A 205 16.34 -16.28 -5.17
N ARG A 206 15.99 -15.80 -3.97
CA ARG A 206 16.60 -16.28 -2.70
C ARG A 206 15.63 -17.01 -1.79
N ALA A 207 14.33 -16.69 -1.84
CA ALA A 207 13.35 -17.15 -0.88
C ALA A 207 12.21 -17.96 -1.51
N LEU A 208 11.77 -17.57 -2.72
CA LEU A 208 10.67 -18.21 -3.43
C LEU A 208 10.82 -19.74 -3.56
N PRO A 209 12.01 -20.33 -3.86
CA PRO A 209 12.12 -21.79 -3.97
C PRO A 209 11.72 -22.56 -2.71
N LYS A 210 11.79 -21.92 -1.54
CA LYS A 210 11.41 -22.51 -0.24
C LYS A 210 10.20 -21.83 0.40
N PHE A 211 9.47 -20.99 -0.34
CA PHE A 211 8.30 -20.27 0.18
C PHE A 211 7.25 -21.23 0.75
N GLY A 212 6.82 -22.21 -0.04
CA GLY A 212 5.78 -23.17 0.36
C GLY A 212 6.20 -24.06 1.51
N ASP A 213 7.49 -24.40 1.61
CA ASP A 213 8.00 -25.28 2.68
C ASP A 213 7.83 -24.65 4.07
N TYR A 214 8.08 -23.34 4.20
CA TYR A 214 8.14 -22.65 5.50
C TYR A 214 7.01 -21.63 5.70
N GLN A 215 5.93 -21.74 4.92
CA GLN A 215 4.85 -20.76 4.92
C GLN A 215 4.20 -20.56 6.30
N ASP A 216 4.10 -21.62 7.09
CA ASP A 216 3.46 -21.62 8.42
C ASP A 216 4.47 -21.61 9.58
N ALA A 217 5.77 -21.56 9.28
CA ALA A 217 6.79 -21.64 10.32
C ALA A 217 6.92 -20.30 11.06
N MET A 218 7.16 -20.37 12.38
CA MET A 218 7.56 -19.23 13.21
C MET A 218 8.87 -19.55 13.91
N ARG A 219 9.77 -18.57 13.99
CA ARG A 219 11.08 -18.75 14.63
C ARG A 219 11.56 -17.46 15.28
N THR A 220 11.94 -17.55 16.54
CA THR A 220 12.55 -16.44 17.29
C THR A 220 13.81 -15.93 16.59
N GLY A 221 13.90 -14.62 16.40
CA GLY A 221 15.04 -13.95 15.75
C GLY A 221 15.00 -13.96 14.22
N GLU A 222 14.04 -14.66 13.60
CA GLU A 222 13.90 -14.76 12.14
C GLU A 222 12.52 -14.27 11.70
N PRO A 223 12.30 -12.93 11.67
CA PRO A 223 10.96 -12.35 11.49
C PRO A 223 10.40 -12.51 10.06
N PHE A 224 11.24 -12.87 9.08
CA PHE A 224 10.85 -12.89 7.67
C PHE A 224 10.80 -14.29 7.06
N LEU A 225 11.64 -15.22 7.55
CA LEU A 225 11.83 -16.54 6.95
C LEU A 225 11.93 -16.44 5.41
N HIS A 226 11.03 -17.10 4.69
CA HIS A 226 11.01 -17.13 3.23
C HIS A 226 9.86 -16.31 2.64
N HIS A 227 9.30 -15.36 3.40
CA HIS A 227 8.26 -14.48 2.89
C HIS A 227 8.83 -13.38 1.99
N ALA A 228 8.03 -12.92 1.04
CA ALA A 228 8.43 -11.88 0.09
C ALA A 228 8.57 -10.49 0.73
N VAL A 229 7.80 -10.20 1.78
CA VAL A 229 7.79 -8.87 2.45
C VAL A 229 7.54 -7.73 1.45
N ILE A 230 6.59 -7.94 0.53
CA ILE A 230 6.21 -6.98 -0.54
C ILE A 230 4.79 -6.44 -0.43
N ALA A 231 4.03 -6.82 0.61
CA ALA A 231 2.61 -6.49 0.72
C ALA A 231 2.35 -4.98 0.67
N GLN A 232 3.20 -4.19 1.34
CA GLN A 232 3.17 -2.74 1.33
C GLN A 232 3.34 -2.15 -0.07
N TYR A 233 4.17 -2.75 -0.92
CA TYR A 233 4.40 -2.29 -2.30
C TYR A 233 3.24 -2.65 -3.23
N LEU A 234 2.67 -3.85 -3.05
CA LEU A 234 1.46 -4.29 -3.76
C LEU A 234 0.23 -3.46 -3.39
N ASN A 235 0.14 -3.06 -2.12
CA ASN A 235 -1.03 -2.37 -1.59
C ASN A 235 -1.00 -0.86 -1.84
N CYS A 236 0.15 -0.28 -2.17
CA CYS A 236 0.23 1.12 -2.60
C CYS A 236 0.42 1.32 -4.11
N GLY A 237 0.59 0.25 -4.89
CA GLY A 237 0.73 0.32 -6.36
C GLY A 237 2.17 0.41 -6.87
N LEU A 238 3.18 0.37 -6.00
CA LEU A 238 4.58 0.25 -6.43
C LEU A 238 4.86 -1.09 -7.13
N LEU A 239 4.13 -2.15 -6.77
CA LEU A 239 4.14 -3.43 -7.50
C LEU A 239 2.74 -3.76 -8.02
N ASP A 240 2.68 -4.33 -9.22
CA ASP A 240 1.45 -4.85 -9.81
C ASP A 240 1.23 -6.33 -9.44
N PRO A 241 0.06 -6.71 -8.89
CA PRO A 241 -0.21 -8.07 -8.43
C PRO A 241 -0.16 -9.11 -9.57
N LEU A 242 -0.55 -8.76 -10.79
CA LEU A 242 -0.53 -9.68 -11.91
C LEU A 242 0.89 -9.87 -12.44
N ARG A 243 1.70 -8.79 -12.54
CA ARG A 243 3.11 -8.85 -12.93
C ARG A 243 3.92 -9.71 -11.98
N VAL A 244 3.71 -9.59 -10.65
CA VAL A 244 4.41 -10.47 -9.70
C VAL A 244 4.00 -11.93 -9.86
N CYS A 245 2.72 -12.23 -10.09
CA CYS A 245 2.28 -13.62 -10.32
C CYS A 245 2.84 -14.19 -11.63
N ARG A 246 2.85 -13.40 -12.70
CA ARG A 246 3.46 -13.78 -13.99
C ARG A 246 4.95 -14.05 -13.85
N ARG A 247 5.67 -13.23 -13.06
CA ARG A 247 7.09 -13.45 -12.79
C ARG A 247 7.30 -14.79 -12.09
N VAL A 248 6.50 -15.13 -11.08
CA VAL A 248 6.57 -16.43 -10.39
C VAL A 248 6.22 -17.60 -11.33
N GLU A 249 5.20 -17.45 -12.17
CA GLU A 249 4.83 -18.44 -13.20
C GLU A 249 6.01 -18.74 -14.16
N ILE A 250 6.76 -17.71 -14.57
CA ILE A 250 7.95 -17.86 -15.42
C ILE A 250 9.04 -18.68 -14.73
N GLU A 251 9.32 -18.45 -13.45
CA GLU A 251 10.35 -19.17 -12.70
C GLU A 251 10.00 -20.65 -12.51
N TRP A 252 8.72 -20.94 -12.24
CA TRP A 252 8.22 -22.31 -12.17
C TRP A 252 8.34 -23.03 -13.50
N ARG A 253 7.87 -22.42 -14.60
CA ARG A 253 7.97 -23.02 -15.95
C ARG A 253 9.40 -23.29 -16.37
N ALA A 254 10.34 -22.49 -15.88
CA ALA A 254 11.76 -22.68 -16.13
C ALA A 254 12.42 -23.71 -15.19
N GLY A 255 11.67 -24.38 -14.31
CA GLY A 255 12.15 -25.42 -13.41
C GLY A 255 12.97 -24.91 -12.22
N ARG A 256 13.02 -23.58 -11.97
CA ARG A 256 13.82 -22.97 -10.89
C ARG A 256 13.09 -22.93 -9.55
N VAL A 257 11.77 -23.07 -9.57
CA VAL A 257 10.91 -23.03 -8.37
C VAL A 257 9.98 -24.24 -8.41
N PRO A 258 9.82 -24.98 -7.30
CA PRO A 258 8.89 -26.10 -7.25
C PRO A 258 7.44 -25.60 -7.30
N LEU A 259 6.55 -26.45 -7.84
CA LEU A 259 5.14 -26.09 -8.05
C LEU A 259 4.45 -25.63 -6.76
N ASN A 260 4.67 -26.30 -5.63
CA ASN A 260 4.05 -25.97 -4.35
C ASN A 260 4.38 -24.55 -3.87
N ALA A 261 5.61 -24.09 -4.11
CA ALA A 261 6.04 -22.74 -3.74
C ALA A 261 5.49 -21.68 -4.70
N ALA A 262 5.50 -21.95 -6.01
CA ALA A 262 4.99 -21.03 -7.02
C ALA A 262 3.47 -20.84 -6.91
N GLU A 263 2.72 -21.95 -6.84
CA GLU A 263 1.28 -21.94 -6.61
C GLU A 263 0.95 -21.29 -5.28
N GLY A 264 1.65 -21.68 -4.21
CA GLY A 264 1.39 -21.18 -2.86
C GLY A 264 1.50 -19.67 -2.80
N PHE A 265 2.51 -19.08 -3.46
CA PHE A 265 2.67 -17.63 -3.57
C PHE A 265 1.54 -16.99 -4.40
N ILE A 266 1.31 -17.49 -5.63
CA ILE A 266 0.30 -16.94 -6.56
C ILE A 266 -1.08 -16.95 -5.89
N ARG A 267 -1.42 -18.02 -5.17
CA ARG A 267 -2.67 -18.17 -4.42
C ARG A 267 -2.86 -17.11 -3.33
N GLN A 268 -1.80 -16.66 -2.66
CA GLN A 268 -1.93 -15.55 -1.70
C GLN A 268 -2.34 -14.25 -2.40
N VAL A 269 -1.83 -14.04 -3.62
CA VAL A 269 -2.03 -12.79 -4.38
C VAL A 269 -3.35 -12.82 -5.16
N ILE A 270 -3.54 -13.69 -6.15
CA ILE A 270 -4.78 -13.69 -6.96
C ILE A 270 -5.94 -14.46 -6.30
N GLY A 271 -5.65 -15.24 -5.25
CA GLY A 271 -6.65 -15.94 -4.45
C GLY A 271 -7.08 -15.09 -3.26
N TRP A 272 -6.30 -15.09 -2.18
CA TRP A 272 -6.68 -14.47 -0.91
C TRP A 272 -6.82 -12.96 -0.97
N ARG A 273 -5.85 -12.22 -1.54
CA ARG A 273 -5.93 -10.75 -1.60
C ARG A 273 -7.16 -10.29 -2.41
N GLU A 274 -7.43 -10.90 -3.57
CA GLU A 274 -8.62 -10.58 -4.36
C GLU A 274 -9.92 -11.02 -3.68
N TYR A 275 -9.93 -12.20 -3.03
CA TYR A 275 -11.09 -12.66 -2.26
C TYR A 275 -11.43 -11.73 -1.10
N VAL A 276 -10.44 -11.30 -0.33
CA VAL A 276 -10.63 -10.36 0.79
C VAL A 276 -11.15 -9.02 0.29
N ARG A 277 -10.62 -8.50 -0.84
CA ARG A 277 -11.15 -7.29 -1.48
C ARG A 277 -12.62 -7.46 -1.87
N GLY A 278 -12.99 -8.60 -2.46
CA GLY A 278 -14.39 -8.90 -2.83
C GLY A 278 -15.32 -8.98 -1.61
N ILE A 279 -14.91 -9.65 -0.54
CA ILE A 279 -15.68 -9.73 0.71
C ILE A 279 -15.86 -8.36 1.35
N TYR A 280 -14.81 -7.53 1.38
CA TYR A 280 -14.86 -6.17 1.91
C TYR A 280 -15.99 -5.37 1.24
N TRP A 281 -16.00 -5.28 -0.09
CA TRP A 281 -17.00 -4.51 -0.82
C TRP A 281 -18.40 -5.11 -0.76
N LEU A 282 -18.51 -6.44 -0.70
CA LEU A 282 -19.80 -7.13 -0.55
C LEU A 282 -20.46 -6.87 0.82
N LYS A 283 -19.66 -6.69 1.87
CA LYS A 283 -20.15 -6.67 3.27
C LYS A 283 -20.12 -5.30 3.93
N MET A 284 -19.35 -4.35 3.41
CA MET A 284 -19.31 -2.99 3.95
C MET A 284 -20.62 -2.22 3.67
N PRO A 285 -21.06 -1.34 4.59
CA PRO A 285 -20.40 -0.96 5.85
C PRO A 285 -20.70 -1.88 7.04
N GLY A 286 -21.65 -2.82 6.91
CA GLY A 286 -22.10 -3.68 8.01
C GLY A 286 -20.99 -4.51 8.65
N TYR A 287 -19.99 -4.92 7.84
CA TYR A 287 -18.86 -5.73 8.27
C TYR A 287 -18.07 -5.12 9.45
N ALA A 288 -17.92 -3.79 9.48
CA ALA A 288 -17.17 -3.10 10.54
C ALA A 288 -17.81 -3.23 11.94
N ARG A 289 -19.10 -3.60 12.01
CA ARG A 289 -19.85 -3.77 13.26
C ARG A 289 -20.19 -5.24 13.54
N ALA A 290 -19.65 -6.17 12.76
CA ALA A 290 -19.95 -7.59 12.94
C ALA A 290 -19.36 -8.09 14.27
N ASN A 291 -20.23 -8.65 15.12
CA ASN A 291 -19.84 -9.21 16.41
C ASN A 291 -20.65 -10.48 16.72
N PHE A 292 -20.49 -11.50 15.87
CA PHE A 292 -21.23 -12.76 16.00
C PHE A 292 -21.10 -13.42 17.38
N LEU A 293 -19.91 -13.32 18.00
CA LEU A 293 -19.60 -13.91 19.31
C LEU A 293 -19.89 -12.98 20.50
N GLY A 294 -20.36 -11.76 20.27
CA GLY A 294 -20.70 -10.81 21.35
C GLY A 294 -19.52 -10.36 22.23
N HIS A 295 -18.29 -10.34 21.71
CA HIS A 295 -17.12 -9.91 22.49
C HIS A 295 -17.12 -8.40 22.73
N THR A 296 -16.81 -7.98 23.96
CA THR A 296 -16.77 -6.56 24.38
C THR A 296 -15.49 -6.17 25.11
N ARG A 297 -14.56 -7.12 25.32
CA ARG A 297 -13.31 -6.89 26.07
C ARG A 297 -12.41 -5.91 25.31
N ALA A 298 -11.88 -4.91 26.03
CA ALA A 298 -10.86 -4.02 25.49
C ALA A 298 -9.59 -4.77 25.06
N LEU A 299 -8.89 -4.24 24.04
CA LEU A 299 -7.62 -4.81 23.60
C LEU A 299 -6.58 -4.73 24.74
N PRO A 300 -5.93 -5.83 25.13
CA PRO A 300 -4.94 -5.81 26.20
C PRO A 300 -3.76 -4.87 25.92
N GLY A 301 -3.25 -4.20 26.96
CA GLY A 301 -2.19 -3.19 26.83
C GLY A 301 -0.89 -3.70 26.20
N PHE A 302 -0.55 -4.98 26.38
CA PHE A 302 0.66 -5.58 25.81
C PHE A 302 0.68 -5.62 24.28
N TYR A 303 -0.45 -5.43 23.59
CA TYR A 303 -0.46 -5.24 22.12
C TYR A 303 0.20 -3.93 21.69
N TRP A 304 0.31 -2.96 22.60
CA TRP A 304 0.94 -1.66 22.35
C TRP A 304 2.36 -1.55 22.89
N THR A 305 2.74 -2.39 23.86
CA THR A 305 4.03 -2.31 24.56
C THR A 305 4.94 -3.52 24.35
N GLY A 306 4.38 -4.68 23.98
CA GLY A 306 5.10 -5.96 23.98
C GLY A 306 5.39 -6.52 25.38
N GLU A 307 4.99 -5.83 26.45
CA GLU A 307 5.25 -6.22 27.83
C GLU A 307 4.35 -7.38 28.26
N THR A 308 4.80 -8.61 27.99
CA THR A 308 4.09 -9.84 28.37
C THR A 308 5.06 -10.99 28.58
N ALA A 309 4.71 -11.91 29.49
CA ALA A 309 5.45 -13.15 29.70
C ALA A 309 5.22 -14.17 28.56
N MET A 310 4.16 -14.01 27.76
CA MET A 310 3.84 -14.88 26.63
C MET A 310 4.86 -14.68 25.50
N ALA A 311 5.83 -15.60 25.39
CA ALA A 311 6.97 -15.46 24.48
C ALA A 311 6.55 -15.27 23.00
N CYS A 312 5.54 -15.99 22.53
CA CYS A 312 5.03 -15.86 21.16
C CYS A 312 4.39 -14.50 20.91
N VAL A 313 3.60 -13.98 21.85
CA VAL A 313 2.96 -12.66 21.73
C VAL A 313 4.01 -11.56 21.76
N ARG A 314 4.96 -11.63 22.71
CA ARG A 314 6.06 -10.66 22.79
C ARG A 314 6.83 -10.62 21.47
N ALA A 315 7.25 -11.77 20.95
CA ALA A 315 8.00 -11.87 19.70
C ALA A 315 7.23 -11.40 18.44
N ALA A 316 5.90 -11.42 18.45
CA ALA A 316 5.09 -10.92 17.34
C ALA A 316 4.80 -9.41 17.42
N VAL A 317 4.84 -8.83 18.62
CA VAL A 317 4.56 -7.40 18.86
C VAL A 317 5.83 -6.55 18.74
N THR A 318 6.99 -7.06 19.16
CA THR A 318 8.30 -6.37 19.13
C THR A 318 9.05 -6.64 17.83
#